data_AF-A0A1C6AL31-F1
#
_entry.id   AF-A0A1C6AL31-F1
#
_cell.length_a   1.000
_cell.length_b   1.000
_cell.length_c   1.000
_cell.angle_alpha   90.00
_cell.angle_beta   90.00
_cell.angle_gamma   90.00
#
_symmetry.space_group_name_H-M   'P 1'
#
loop_
_entity.id
_entity.type
_entity.pdbx_description
1 polymer ?
#
loop_
_entity_poly.entity_id
_entity_poly.type
_entity_poly.pdbx_seq_one_letter_code
_entity_poly.pdbx_strand_id
1 'polypeptide(L)'
;MTAQQLKNSILQMAVQGKLVPQDPGDEPASVLLRRIKAEKQELIKAGKIKKDKKSSEIFRGATHNLPYAFCEQIGKEIRDISDDIPFEIPESWEWVRLSSICTKLVDGDHNPPKGEKSTTQYYMLSSTNINHNTLVELNKVRYLNKEIFEKENSRTKVSVGDVFFTSVGSLGRSCVFQGGHNICFQRSVTVISTLIYNYYLKYFFDNPFFQDKIVREATGTAQKGFYLNQLSECIIPLPPLSEQHRIVAKIEQLLPFIEKYEQAETQLTALNTSFPEMLKKSILQESVQGKLVPQNPFDEPASVLLERIRAKKQELIKQGKIKKDKHESAIITRDKIPYEIPDSWVWCKLSDLAILENGDRSSKYPVEADYVEIGIPFFGAKDIDGDMMSFQNVRFISQQKYDELGNGKLVDGDIICLLRGSVGKTAKFEANEQFDTGFICAQMLIIRLLDKSLFGYISSYFKSPDYTNYVESKVTGTAVRQMPAKEMGNLLIPLPPLAEQHRIVAKIEEIMPMIERLTLR
;
A
#
# COMPACT_ATOMS: atom_id res chain seq x y z
N MET A 1 -11.44 6.92 13.59
CA MET A 1 -12.34 7.18 12.46
C MET A 1 -11.48 7.76 11.35
N THR A 2 -11.38 7.12 10.19
CA THR A 2 -10.54 7.60 9.07
C THR A 2 -11.14 8.84 8.40
N ALA A 3 -10.37 9.54 7.57
CA ALA A 3 -10.89 10.69 6.81
C ALA A 3 -12.08 10.31 5.91
N GLN A 4 -12.02 9.14 5.29
CA GLN A 4 -13.13 8.60 4.49
C GLN A 4 -14.38 8.29 5.33
N GLN A 5 -14.22 7.77 6.55
CA GLN A 5 -15.35 7.52 7.44
C GLN A 5 -16.01 8.83 7.89
N LEU A 6 -15.22 9.86 8.18
CA LEU A 6 -15.73 11.20 8.49
C LEU A 6 -16.53 11.79 7.31
N LYS A 7 -15.99 11.70 6.09
CA LYS A 7 -16.68 12.12 4.87
C LYS A 7 -18.02 11.41 4.70
N ASN A 8 -18.04 10.10 4.85
CA ASN A 8 -19.25 9.29 4.76
C ASN A 8 -20.29 9.72 5.80
N SER A 9 -19.86 9.98 7.04
CA SER A 9 -20.74 10.46 8.11
C SER A 9 -21.37 11.81 7.78
N ILE A 10 -20.58 12.76 7.27
CA ILE A 10 -21.08 14.09 6.86
C ILE A 10 -22.12 13.97 5.74
N LEU A 11 -21.85 13.18 4.70
CA LEU A 11 -22.79 12.97 3.60
C LEU A 11 -24.06 12.23 4.05
N GLN A 12 -23.94 11.29 4.98
CA GLN A 12 -25.10 10.61 5.58
C GLN A 12 -25.97 11.59 6.39
N MET A 13 -25.35 12.46 7.20
CA MET A 13 -26.07 13.50 7.93
C MET A 13 -26.74 14.51 7.00
N ALA A 14 -26.12 14.80 5.85
CA ALA A 14 -26.67 15.70 4.84
C ALA A 14 -28.02 15.19 4.31
N VAL A 15 -28.12 13.91 3.97
CA VAL A 15 -29.35 13.33 3.40
C VAL A 15 -30.42 12.97 4.45
N GLN A 16 -30.06 13.03 5.74
CA GLN A 16 -30.98 12.82 6.87
C GLN A 16 -31.54 14.13 7.45
N GLY A 17 -31.16 15.30 6.91
CA GLY A 17 -31.55 16.60 7.46
C GLY A 17 -30.91 16.94 8.81
N LYS A 18 -29.74 16.35 9.10
CA LYS A 18 -29.01 16.50 10.38
C LYS A 18 -27.73 17.32 10.26
N LEU A 19 -27.29 17.65 9.04
CA LEU A 19 -26.05 18.39 8.82
C LEU A 19 -26.17 19.89 9.13
N VAL A 20 -27.34 20.47 8.88
CA VAL A 20 -27.64 21.89 9.12
C VAL A 20 -28.91 22.02 9.96
N PRO A 21 -29.08 23.11 10.73
CA PRO A 21 -30.32 23.35 11.46
C PRO A 21 -31.53 23.47 10.53
N GLN A 22 -32.66 22.92 10.96
CA GLN A 22 -33.97 23.12 10.33
C GLN A 22 -34.42 24.57 10.56
N ASP A 23 -34.99 25.22 9.53
CA ASP A 23 -35.53 26.58 9.60
C ASP A 23 -37.05 26.54 9.38
N PRO A 24 -37.88 26.81 10.42
CA PRO A 24 -39.33 26.86 10.29
C PRO A 24 -39.84 27.92 9.29
N GLY A 25 -39.02 28.91 8.95
CA GLY A 25 -39.33 29.94 7.95
C GLY A 25 -39.10 29.49 6.51
N ASP A 26 -38.45 28.35 6.29
CA ASP A 26 -38.28 27.80 4.94
C ASP A 26 -39.62 27.34 4.35
N GLU A 27 -39.80 27.60 3.06
CA GLU A 27 -40.89 27.00 2.31
C GLU A 27 -40.74 25.47 2.29
N PRO A 28 -41.71 24.69 2.80
CA PRO A 28 -41.55 23.25 2.93
C PRO A 28 -41.43 22.56 1.57
N ALA A 29 -40.77 21.40 1.54
CA ALA A 29 -40.51 20.64 0.32
C ALA A 29 -41.80 20.27 -0.43
N SER A 30 -42.93 20.13 0.27
CA SER A 30 -44.26 19.91 -0.33
C SER A 30 -44.67 21.03 -1.30
N VAL A 31 -44.29 22.29 -1.04
CA VAL A 31 -44.58 23.41 -1.93
C VAL A 31 -43.63 23.42 -3.13
N LEU A 32 -42.34 23.16 -2.90
CA LEU A 32 -41.35 22.98 -3.97
C LEU A 32 -41.79 21.85 -4.93
N LEU A 33 -42.23 20.72 -4.39
CA LEU A 33 -42.71 19.58 -5.16
C LEU A 33 -43.94 19.94 -6.01
N ARG A 34 -44.87 20.76 -5.50
CA ARG A 34 -46.00 21.27 -6.29
C ARG A 34 -45.53 22.13 -7.48
N ARG A 35 -44.52 22.99 -7.29
CA ARG A 35 -43.93 23.80 -8.37
C ARG A 35 -43.26 22.93 -9.42
N ILE A 36 -42.46 21.95 -8.99
CA ILE A 36 -41.80 20.96 -9.86
C ILE A 36 -42.86 20.23 -10.71
N LYS A 37 -43.95 19.77 -10.11
CA LYS A 37 -45.05 19.10 -10.82
C LYS A 37 -45.69 20.03 -11.87
N ALA A 38 -45.98 21.28 -11.51
CA ALA A 38 -46.56 22.27 -12.43
C ALA A 38 -45.61 22.56 -13.60
N GLU A 39 -44.33 22.80 -13.33
CA GLU A 39 -43.32 23.06 -14.36
C GLU A 39 -43.17 21.87 -15.31
N LYS A 40 -43.09 20.63 -14.79
CA LYS A 40 -43.06 19.43 -15.64
C LYS A 40 -44.31 19.33 -16.50
N GLN A 41 -45.50 19.62 -15.98
CA GLN A 41 -46.73 19.59 -16.77
C GLN A 41 -46.68 20.59 -17.94
N GLU A 42 -46.19 21.80 -17.72
CA GLU A 42 -46.02 22.80 -18.78
C GLU A 42 -44.98 22.36 -19.82
N LEU A 43 -43.87 21.76 -19.41
CA LEU A 43 -42.88 21.19 -20.33
C LEU A 43 -43.44 20.01 -21.15
N ILE A 44 -44.32 19.19 -20.57
CA ILE A 44 -45.02 18.10 -21.28
C ILE A 44 -46.00 18.69 -22.29
N LYS A 45 -46.82 19.68 -21.90
CA LYS A 45 -47.77 20.36 -22.80
C LYS A 45 -47.04 21.03 -23.98
N ALA A 46 -45.87 21.61 -23.72
CA ALA A 46 -45.01 22.22 -24.74
C ALA A 46 -44.25 21.19 -25.60
N GLY A 47 -44.41 19.88 -25.35
CA GLY A 47 -43.70 18.81 -26.09
C GLY A 47 -42.19 18.75 -25.85
N LYS A 48 -41.66 19.47 -24.86
CA LYS A 48 -40.23 19.53 -24.54
C LYS A 48 -39.75 18.28 -23.82
N ILE A 49 -40.61 17.66 -23.01
CA ILE A 49 -40.34 16.39 -22.32
C ILE A 49 -41.51 15.42 -22.52
N LYS A 50 -41.24 14.12 -22.43
CA LYS A 50 -42.27 13.08 -22.50
C LYS A 50 -42.95 12.92 -21.14
N LYS A 51 -44.23 12.55 -21.14
CA LYS A 51 -44.95 12.19 -19.92
C LYS A 51 -44.38 10.90 -19.34
N ASP A 52 -44.09 10.91 -18.04
CA ASP A 52 -43.65 9.71 -17.33
C ASP A 52 -44.75 8.64 -17.33
N LYS A 53 -44.40 7.42 -17.75
CA LYS A 53 -45.34 6.29 -17.79
C LYS A 53 -45.79 5.84 -16.39
N LYS A 54 -44.97 6.10 -15.38
CA LYS A 54 -45.18 5.75 -13.97
C LYS A 54 -45.05 7.01 -13.07
N SER A 55 -45.78 8.08 -13.39
CA SER A 55 -45.84 9.23 -12.48
C SER A 55 -46.36 8.74 -11.13
N SER A 56 -45.57 8.92 -10.08
CA SER A 56 -45.91 8.49 -8.73
C SER A 56 -45.89 9.64 -7.74
N GLU A 57 -46.72 9.52 -6.72
CA GLU A 57 -46.74 10.46 -5.59
C GLU A 57 -46.54 9.67 -4.30
N ILE A 58 -45.53 10.05 -3.53
CA ILE A 58 -45.27 9.48 -2.21
C ILE A 58 -45.88 10.42 -1.17
N PHE A 59 -46.58 9.84 -0.19
CA PHE A 59 -47.20 10.57 0.92
C PHE A 59 -47.29 9.68 2.15
N ARG A 60 -47.49 10.30 3.32
CA ARG A 60 -47.84 9.57 4.55
C ARG A 60 -49.37 9.50 4.66
N GLY A 61 -49.92 8.29 4.74
CA GLY A 61 -51.37 8.08 4.74
C GLY A 61 -51.78 6.78 5.43
N ALA A 62 -53.07 6.64 5.73
CA ALA A 62 -53.61 5.41 6.28
C ALA A 62 -53.95 4.43 5.14
N THR A 63 -53.38 3.23 5.16
CA THR A 63 -53.86 2.08 4.38
C THR A 63 -54.86 1.28 5.23
N HIS A 64 -55.68 0.41 4.62
CA HIS A 64 -56.59 -0.46 5.36
C HIS A 64 -55.76 -1.31 6.35
N ASN A 65 -55.74 -0.88 7.63
CA ASN A 65 -55.13 -1.47 8.83
C ASN A 65 -53.86 -0.82 9.42
N LEU A 66 -53.28 0.24 8.84
CA LEU A 66 -52.13 0.95 9.44
C LEU A 66 -52.22 2.48 9.27
N PRO A 67 -52.43 3.26 10.34
CA PRO A 67 -52.16 4.69 10.31
C PRO A 67 -50.62 4.90 10.25
N TYR A 68 -50.16 5.91 9.51
CA TYR A 68 -48.75 6.35 9.40
C TYR A 68 -47.81 5.56 8.48
N ALA A 69 -48.31 4.72 7.56
CA ALA A 69 -47.47 4.08 6.53
C ALA A 69 -47.04 5.07 5.42
N PHE A 70 -45.85 4.86 4.85
CA PHE A 70 -45.45 5.54 3.62
C PHE A 70 -46.10 4.87 2.43
N CYS A 71 -46.87 5.63 1.67
CA CYS A 71 -47.64 5.14 0.55
C CYS A 71 -47.13 5.77 -0.76
N GLU A 72 -47.09 4.98 -1.83
CA GLU A 72 -46.87 5.47 -3.18
C GLU A 72 -48.12 5.22 -4.04
N GLN A 73 -48.65 6.30 -4.62
CA GLN A 73 -49.75 6.23 -5.57
C GLN A 73 -49.23 6.27 -7.01
N ILE A 74 -49.61 5.27 -7.82
CA ILE A 74 -49.35 5.20 -9.26
C ILE A 74 -50.69 5.07 -9.99
N GLY A 75 -51.16 6.16 -10.59
CA GLY A 75 -52.50 6.20 -11.16
C GLY A 75 -53.59 6.00 -10.10
N LYS A 76 -54.31 4.86 -10.17
CA LYS A 76 -55.34 4.49 -9.19
C LYS A 76 -54.86 3.51 -8.11
N GLU A 77 -53.67 2.93 -8.29
CA GLU A 77 -53.10 1.97 -7.33
C GLU A 77 -52.35 2.71 -6.22
N ILE A 78 -52.53 2.26 -4.98
CA ILE A 78 -51.79 2.71 -3.81
C ILE A 78 -51.03 1.50 -3.25
N ARG A 79 -49.73 1.67 -3.01
CA ARG A 79 -48.86 0.61 -2.48
C ARG A 79 -48.16 1.12 -1.23
N ASP A 80 -48.00 0.26 -0.24
CA ASP A 80 -47.16 0.52 0.93
C ASP A 80 -45.69 0.37 0.51
N ILE A 81 -44.88 1.39 0.81
CA ILE A 81 -43.44 1.45 0.53
C ILE A 81 -42.64 1.70 1.81
N SER A 82 -43.21 1.44 2.99
CA SER A 82 -42.56 1.71 4.27
C SER A 82 -41.23 0.96 4.41
N ASP A 83 -41.14 -0.26 3.86
CA ASP A 83 -39.90 -1.05 3.83
C ASP A 83 -38.81 -0.46 2.92
N ASP A 84 -39.18 0.40 1.95
CA ASP A 84 -38.23 1.08 1.07
C ASP A 84 -37.64 2.35 1.70
N ILE A 85 -38.21 2.84 2.81
CA ILE A 85 -37.79 4.07 3.48
C ILE A 85 -36.59 3.80 4.38
N PRO A 86 -35.40 4.33 4.05
CA PRO A 86 -34.17 3.91 4.70
C PRO A 86 -33.94 4.53 6.08
N PHE A 87 -34.55 5.68 6.35
CA PHE A 87 -34.38 6.44 7.58
C PHE A 87 -35.48 7.52 7.70
N GLU A 88 -35.59 8.09 8.89
CA GLU A 88 -36.46 9.25 9.14
C GLU A 88 -35.86 10.53 8.56
N ILE A 89 -36.74 11.40 8.06
CA ILE A 89 -36.43 12.74 7.54
C ILE A 89 -37.25 13.80 8.30
N PRO A 90 -36.81 15.07 8.34
CA PRO A 90 -37.57 16.16 8.95
C PRO A 90 -38.99 16.30 8.37
N GLU A 91 -39.93 16.82 9.14
CA GLU A 91 -41.33 17.03 8.69
C GLU A 91 -41.45 18.02 7.53
N SER A 92 -40.48 18.92 7.38
CA SER A 92 -40.40 19.88 6.27
C SER A 92 -39.94 19.25 4.95
N TRP A 93 -39.48 18.00 4.97
CA TRP A 93 -38.96 17.27 3.82
C TRP A 93 -39.99 16.31 3.24
N GLU A 94 -39.77 15.92 1.98
CA GLU A 94 -40.60 14.93 1.28
C GLU A 94 -39.76 13.80 0.72
N TRP A 95 -40.30 12.58 0.68
CA TRP A 95 -39.71 11.50 -0.11
C TRP A 95 -40.22 11.57 -1.54
N VAL A 96 -39.33 11.46 -2.53
CA VAL A 96 -39.70 11.54 -3.95
C VAL A 96 -38.95 10.50 -4.78
N ARG A 97 -39.51 10.03 -5.90
CA ARG A 97 -38.75 9.25 -6.88
C ARG A 97 -37.85 10.19 -7.69
N LEU A 98 -36.62 9.78 -8.02
CA LEU A 98 -35.69 10.60 -8.81
C LEU A 98 -36.33 11.12 -10.11
N SER A 99 -37.05 10.26 -10.82
CA SER A 99 -37.79 10.64 -12.04
C SER A 99 -38.75 11.82 -11.84
N SER A 100 -39.37 11.96 -10.66
CA SER A 100 -40.34 13.02 -10.37
C SER A 100 -39.71 14.42 -10.33
N ILE A 101 -38.43 14.52 -9.96
CA ILE A 101 -37.66 15.78 -9.85
C ILE A 101 -36.73 16.04 -11.05
N CYS A 102 -36.82 15.21 -12.09
CA CYS A 102 -36.00 15.33 -13.30
C CYS A 102 -36.86 15.69 -14.53
N THR A 103 -36.28 16.51 -15.41
CA THR A 103 -36.80 16.81 -16.75
C THR A 103 -36.09 16.00 -17.82
N LYS A 104 -34.86 15.54 -17.54
CA LYS A 104 -34.07 14.70 -18.41
C LYS A 104 -33.40 13.61 -17.59
N LEU A 105 -33.54 12.36 -18.02
CA LEU A 105 -32.89 11.19 -17.44
C LEU A 105 -32.61 10.22 -18.60
N VAL A 106 -31.43 10.31 -19.19
CA VAL A 106 -31.06 9.57 -20.41
C VAL A 106 -29.62 9.06 -20.32
N ASP A 107 -29.36 7.86 -20.81
CA ASP A 107 -28.00 7.33 -20.95
C ASP A 107 -27.41 7.65 -22.34
N GLY A 108 -26.09 7.52 -22.44
CA GLY A 108 -25.37 7.68 -23.70
C GLY A 108 -25.62 6.56 -24.72
N ASP A 109 -24.88 6.60 -25.82
CA ASP A 109 -25.04 5.62 -26.90
C ASP A 109 -24.52 4.22 -26.53
N HIS A 110 -25.31 3.23 -26.87
CA HIS A 110 -25.05 1.81 -26.65
C HIS A 110 -24.08 1.23 -27.68
N ASN A 111 -23.97 1.85 -28.85
CA ASN A 111 -23.11 1.39 -29.95
C ASN A 111 -22.22 2.54 -30.46
N PRO A 112 -21.30 3.04 -29.61
CA PRO A 112 -20.58 4.27 -29.88
C PRO A 112 -19.82 4.22 -31.22
N PRO A 113 -19.88 5.28 -32.04
CA PRO A 113 -19.25 5.33 -33.35
C PRO A 113 -17.73 5.22 -33.27
N LYS A 114 -17.06 4.89 -34.37
CA LYS A 114 -15.59 4.95 -34.44
C LYS A 114 -15.12 6.39 -34.24
N GLY A 115 -14.05 6.58 -33.46
CA GLY A 115 -13.46 7.89 -33.24
C GLY A 115 -12.62 8.37 -34.43
N GLU A 116 -12.48 9.68 -34.54
CA GLU A 116 -11.56 10.34 -35.45
C GLU A 116 -10.10 10.08 -35.06
N LYS A 117 -9.22 10.04 -36.06
CA LYS A 117 -7.76 9.86 -35.83
C LYS A 117 -7.10 11.14 -35.33
N SER A 118 -7.61 12.30 -35.73
CA SER A 118 -7.15 13.61 -35.29
C SER A 118 -7.94 14.11 -34.08
N THR A 119 -7.33 14.99 -33.31
CA THR A 119 -8.02 15.69 -32.23
C THR A 119 -9.06 16.65 -32.81
N THR A 120 -10.23 16.72 -32.18
CA THR A 120 -11.32 17.64 -32.54
C THR A 120 -11.86 18.32 -31.28
N GLN A 121 -12.79 19.25 -31.42
CA GLN A 121 -13.46 19.90 -30.27
C GLN A 121 -14.71 19.16 -29.76
N TYR A 122 -15.00 17.96 -30.30
CA TYR A 122 -16.20 17.19 -29.99
C TYR A 122 -15.82 15.87 -29.34
N TYR A 123 -16.24 15.67 -28.09
CA TYR A 123 -15.79 14.56 -27.26
C TYR A 123 -16.92 13.58 -26.97
N MET A 124 -16.64 12.30 -27.18
CA MET A 124 -17.47 11.23 -26.63
C MET A 124 -16.81 10.66 -25.38
N LEU A 125 -17.39 10.98 -24.23
CA LEU A 125 -16.90 10.59 -22.91
C LEU A 125 -17.51 9.27 -22.44
N SER A 126 -16.88 8.65 -21.47
CA SER A 126 -17.37 7.43 -20.80
C SER A 126 -17.25 7.55 -19.28
N SER A 127 -17.63 6.52 -18.53
CA SER A 127 -17.48 6.51 -17.07
C SER A 127 -16.04 6.74 -16.57
N THR A 128 -15.01 6.47 -17.39
CA THR A 128 -13.62 6.76 -17.02
C THR A 128 -13.34 8.26 -16.92
N ASN A 129 -14.11 9.10 -17.62
CA ASN A 129 -13.90 10.54 -17.66
C ASN A 129 -14.61 11.28 -16.52
N ILE A 130 -15.36 10.58 -15.66
CA ILE A 130 -16.02 11.17 -14.49
C ILE A 130 -15.27 10.72 -13.26
N ASN A 131 -14.54 11.64 -12.64
CA ASN A 131 -13.77 11.37 -11.44
C ASN A 131 -13.49 12.66 -10.65
N HIS A 132 -13.18 12.54 -9.36
CA HIS A 132 -12.84 13.70 -8.51
C HIS A 132 -13.87 14.85 -8.61
N ASN A 133 -15.16 14.51 -8.68
CA ASN A 133 -16.27 15.47 -8.81
C ASN A 133 -16.24 16.33 -10.08
N THR A 134 -15.49 15.94 -11.11
CA THR A 134 -15.33 16.70 -12.35
C THR A 134 -15.13 15.79 -13.57
N LEU A 135 -14.97 16.40 -14.74
CA LEU A 135 -14.52 15.73 -15.96
C LEU A 135 -12.99 15.67 -15.99
N VAL A 136 -12.43 14.47 -16.20
CA VAL A 136 -10.98 14.23 -16.22
C VAL A 136 -10.53 13.59 -17.53
N GLU A 137 -9.23 13.67 -17.80
CA GLU A 137 -8.56 13.02 -18.93
C GLU A 137 -9.16 13.41 -20.30
N LEU A 138 -9.56 14.67 -20.46
CA LEU A 138 -10.17 15.18 -21.70
C LEU A 138 -9.22 15.21 -22.90
N ASN A 139 -7.92 14.97 -22.68
CA ASN A 139 -6.92 14.77 -23.72
C ASN A 139 -6.91 13.34 -24.30
N LYS A 140 -7.55 12.37 -23.63
CA LYS A 140 -7.59 10.96 -24.01
C LYS A 140 -9.03 10.48 -24.14
N VAL A 141 -9.74 11.09 -25.09
CA VAL A 141 -11.15 10.82 -25.35
C VAL A 141 -11.37 10.31 -26.77
N ARG A 142 -12.57 9.80 -27.04
CA ARG A 142 -12.98 9.50 -28.41
C ARG A 142 -13.40 10.81 -29.07
N TYR A 143 -12.55 11.30 -29.98
CA TYR A 143 -12.84 12.50 -30.78
C TYR A 143 -13.86 12.16 -31.86
N LEU A 144 -14.82 13.07 -32.07
CA LEU A 144 -15.85 12.97 -33.11
C LEU A 144 -15.72 14.14 -34.08
N ASN A 145 -16.16 13.97 -35.32
CA ASN A 145 -16.47 15.11 -36.17
C ASN A 145 -17.82 15.74 -35.76
N LYS A 146 -18.12 16.92 -36.31
CA LYS A 146 -19.31 17.70 -35.95
C LYS A 146 -20.62 16.95 -36.22
N GLU A 147 -20.73 16.30 -37.38
CA GLU A 147 -21.95 15.61 -37.81
C GLU A 147 -22.26 14.41 -36.90
N ILE A 148 -21.25 13.57 -36.61
CA ILE A 148 -21.39 12.45 -35.69
C ILE A 148 -21.73 12.97 -34.30
N PHE A 149 -21.05 14.00 -33.83
CA PHE A 149 -21.33 14.60 -32.53
C PHE A 149 -22.77 15.09 -32.40
N GLU A 150 -23.29 15.84 -33.38
CA GLU A 150 -24.66 16.35 -33.36
C GLU A 150 -25.68 15.22 -33.32
N LYS A 151 -25.41 14.13 -34.05
CA LYS A 151 -26.21 12.90 -34.01
C LYS A 151 -26.18 12.24 -32.62
N GLU A 152 -25.01 12.02 -32.04
CA GLU A 152 -24.85 11.39 -30.71
C GLU A 152 -25.42 12.26 -29.59
N ASN A 153 -25.17 13.57 -29.65
CA ASN A 153 -25.68 14.53 -28.67
C ASN A 153 -27.19 14.77 -28.82
N SER A 154 -27.83 14.43 -29.95
CA SER A 154 -29.30 14.52 -30.07
C SER A 154 -30.04 13.66 -29.02
N ARG A 155 -29.39 12.59 -28.53
CA ARG A 155 -29.88 11.73 -27.46
C ARG A 155 -29.73 12.36 -26.09
N THR A 156 -28.53 12.84 -25.77
CA THR A 156 -28.15 13.29 -24.41
C THR A 156 -28.42 14.76 -24.17
N LYS A 157 -28.29 15.60 -25.20
CA LYS A 157 -28.51 17.06 -25.20
C LYS A 157 -27.91 17.70 -23.96
N VAL A 158 -26.63 17.49 -23.76
CA VAL A 158 -25.90 17.94 -22.56
C VAL A 158 -26.01 19.46 -22.44
N SER A 159 -26.30 19.94 -21.23
CA SER A 159 -26.48 21.35 -20.89
C SER A 159 -25.78 21.68 -19.58
N VAL A 160 -25.30 22.92 -19.43
CA VAL A 160 -24.69 23.40 -18.18
C VAL A 160 -25.67 23.18 -17.02
N GLY A 161 -25.16 22.67 -15.91
CA GLY A 161 -25.94 22.31 -14.73
C GLY A 161 -26.47 20.89 -14.73
N ASP A 162 -26.36 20.13 -15.82
CA ASP A 162 -26.65 18.70 -15.83
C ASP A 162 -25.76 17.95 -14.83
N VAL A 163 -26.34 16.98 -14.14
CA VAL A 163 -25.61 16.03 -13.29
C VAL A 163 -25.32 14.79 -14.11
N PHE A 164 -24.05 14.40 -14.17
CA PHE A 164 -23.64 13.13 -14.78
C PHE A 164 -23.49 12.08 -13.70
N PHE A 165 -23.92 10.85 -14.01
CA PHE A 165 -23.84 9.69 -13.13
C PHE A 165 -23.34 8.48 -13.91
N THR A 166 -22.36 7.77 -13.39
CA THR A 166 -21.80 6.57 -14.03
C THR A 166 -22.61 5.33 -13.67
N SER A 167 -23.34 4.81 -14.65
CA SER A 167 -24.25 3.67 -14.51
C SER A 167 -23.57 2.32 -14.79
N VAL A 168 -22.41 2.32 -15.47
CA VAL A 168 -21.64 1.10 -15.80
C VAL A 168 -20.13 1.41 -15.77
N GLY A 169 -19.30 0.45 -15.37
CA GLY A 169 -17.85 0.63 -15.25
C GLY A 169 -17.46 1.19 -13.90
N SER A 170 -16.97 2.43 -13.83
CA SER A 170 -16.67 3.12 -12.56
C SER A 170 -17.94 3.55 -11.82
N LEU A 171 -18.74 2.58 -11.41
CA LEU A 171 -20.10 2.70 -10.90
C LEU A 171 -20.23 3.73 -9.75
N GLY A 172 -21.30 4.54 -9.79
CA GLY A 172 -21.66 5.44 -8.69
C GLY A 172 -20.97 6.81 -8.67
N ARG A 173 -20.03 7.10 -9.56
CA ARG A 173 -19.39 8.42 -9.66
C ARG A 173 -20.33 9.46 -10.26
N SER A 174 -20.21 10.70 -9.80
CA SER A 174 -21.04 11.81 -10.26
C SER A 174 -20.30 13.15 -10.35
N CYS A 175 -20.77 14.05 -11.21
CA CYS A 175 -20.32 15.45 -11.24
C CYS A 175 -21.39 16.37 -11.85
N VAL A 176 -21.29 17.68 -11.57
CA VAL A 176 -22.14 18.71 -12.20
C VAL A 176 -21.39 19.33 -13.37
N PHE A 177 -22.02 19.41 -14.53
CA PHE A 177 -21.41 19.97 -15.73
C PHE A 177 -21.35 21.49 -15.70
N GLN A 178 -20.13 22.04 -15.81
CA GLN A 178 -19.87 23.49 -15.80
C GLN A 178 -19.74 24.11 -17.20
N GLY A 179 -19.96 23.35 -18.28
CA GLY A 179 -19.75 23.83 -19.65
C GLY A 179 -18.30 23.71 -20.14
N GLY A 180 -17.97 24.46 -21.19
CA GLY A 180 -16.61 24.57 -21.74
C GLY A 180 -16.25 23.56 -22.84
N HIS A 181 -17.04 22.51 -23.03
CA HIS A 181 -16.75 21.45 -24.02
C HIS A 181 -18.00 20.95 -24.73
N ASN A 182 -17.86 20.57 -26.00
CA ASN A 182 -18.92 19.88 -26.74
C ASN A 182 -18.84 18.38 -26.44
N ILE A 183 -19.65 17.90 -25.51
CA ILE A 183 -19.57 16.53 -25.01
C ILE A 183 -20.86 15.73 -25.24
N CYS A 184 -20.69 14.46 -25.57
CA CYS A 184 -21.72 13.43 -25.55
C CYS A 184 -21.16 12.21 -24.84
N PHE A 185 -22.00 11.21 -24.55
CA PHE A 185 -21.61 10.08 -23.71
C PHE A 185 -21.85 8.74 -24.38
N GLN A 186 -21.01 7.77 -24.01
CA GLN A 186 -21.30 6.34 -24.15
C GLN A 186 -22.33 5.89 -23.11
N ARG A 187 -22.93 4.73 -23.29
CA ARG A 187 -23.96 4.12 -22.42
C ARG A 187 -23.60 4.11 -20.93
N SER A 188 -22.31 4.09 -20.60
CA SER A 188 -21.83 4.02 -19.22
C SER A 188 -22.16 5.25 -18.37
N VAL A 189 -22.62 6.35 -18.96
CA VAL A 189 -22.99 7.58 -18.25
C VAL A 189 -24.45 7.94 -18.51
N THR A 190 -25.17 8.25 -17.43
CA THR A 190 -26.49 8.87 -17.45
C THR A 190 -26.38 10.38 -17.25
N VAL A 191 -27.07 11.12 -18.10
CA VAL A 191 -27.21 12.58 -18.07
C VAL A 191 -28.54 12.96 -17.44
N ILE A 192 -28.48 13.79 -16.41
CA ILE A 192 -29.62 14.13 -15.56
C ILE A 192 -29.80 15.64 -15.53
N SER A 193 -30.96 16.13 -15.98
CA SER A 193 -31.40 17.51 -15.73
C SER A 193 -32.46 17.48 -14.63
N THR A 194 -32.23 18.23 -13.56
CA THR A 194 -33.09 18.24 -12.37
C THR A 194 -33.67 19.63 -12.10
N LEU A 195 -34.84 19.68 -11.45
CA LEU A 195 -35.53 20.91 -11.04
C LEU A 195 -35.25 21.29 -9.58
N ILE A 196 -34.35 20.56 -8.92
CA ILE A 196 -33.83 20.88 -7.58
C ILE A 196 -32.41 21.41 -7.69
N TYR A 197 -31.78 21.79 -6.57
CA TYR A 197 -30.39 22.22 -6.61
C TYR A 197 -29.49 21.06 -7.04
N ASN A 198 -28.87 21.18 -8.21
CA ASN A 198 -28.10 20.11 -8.85
C ASN A 198 -26.94 19.58 -8.00
N TYR A 199 -26.25 20.44 -7.25
CA TYR A 199 -25.20 20.02 -6.33
C TYR A 199 -25.74 19.21 -5.15
N TYR A 200 -26.96 19.48 -4.67
CA TYR A 200 -27.58 18.63 -3.65
C TYR A 200 -27.81 17.22 -4.21
N LEU A 201 -28.34 17.10 -5.44
CA LEU A 201 -28.51 15.80 -6.09
C LEU A 201 -27.18 15.07 -6.29
N LYS A 202 -26.14 15.80 -6.68
CA LYS A 202 -24.77 15.26 -6.80
C LYS A 202 -24.29 14.70 -5.45
N TYR A 203 -24.39 15.46 -4.36
CA TYR A 203 -23.96 14.98 -3.04
C TYR A 203 -24.86 13.88 -2.47
N PHE A 204 -26.14 13.83 -2.86
CA PHE A 204 -26.96 12.65 -2.63
C PHE A 204 -26.36 11.44 -3.36
N PHE A 205 -25.93 11.54 -4.62
CA PHE A 205 -25.29 10.39 -5.26
C PHE A 205 -24.02 9.94 -4.54
N ASP A 206 -23.23 10.85 -3.97
CA ASP A 206 -22.00 10.49 -3.26
C ASP A 206 -22.23 9.91 -1.85
N ASN A 207 -23.46 9.96 -1.31
CA ASN A 207 -23.72 9.53 0.06
C ASN A 207 -23.57 7.99 0.20
N PRO A 208 -23.07 7.51 1.36
CA PRO A 208 -22.76 6.08 1.54
C PRO A 208 -23.98 5.18 1.40
N PHE A 209 -25.15 5.58 1.90
CA PHE A 209 -26.38 4.81 1.74
C PHE A 209 -26.72 4.58 0.25
N PHE A 210 -26.58 5.60 -0.60
CA PHE A 210 -26.85 5.45 -2.02
C PHE A 210 -25.77 4.63 -2.73
N GLN A 211 -24.50 4.83 -2.39
CA GLN A 211 -23.38 4.04 -2.93
C GLN A 211 -23.54 2.55 -2.60
N ASP A 212 -23.92 2.21 -1.37
CA ASP A 212 -24.16 0.82 -0.95
C ASP A 212 -25.35 0.22 -1.70
N LYS A 213 -26.43 0.98 -1.88
CA LYS A 213 -27.59 0.56 -2.68
C LYS A 213 -27.19 0.22 -4.11
N ILE A 214 -26.42 1.09 -4.76
CA ILE A 214 -25.93 0.90 -6.12
C ILE A 214 -25.14 -0.41 -6.21
N VAL A 215 -24.19 -0.66 -5.29
CA VAL A 215 -23.35 -1.86 -5.30
C VAL A 215 -24.18 -3.13 -5.12
N ARG A 216 -25.17 -3.11 -4.21
CA ARG A 216 -26.04 -4.25 -3.92
C ARG A 216 -26.97 -4.59 -5.08
N GLU A 217 -27.52 -3.57 -5.74
CA GLU A 217 -28.54 -3.74 -6.79
C GLU A 217 -27.96 -3.74 -8.21
N ALA A 218 -26.63 -3.60 -8.37
CA ALA A 218 -25.99 -3.66 -9.67
C ALA A 218 -26.14 -5.05 -10.31
N THR A 219 -26.63 -5.08 -11.54
CA THR A 219 -26.93 -6.32 -12.29
C THR A 219 -26.01 -6.49 -13.49
N GLY A 220 -25.81 -7.74 -13.95
CA GLY A 220 -24.96 -8.09 -15.10
C GLY A 220 -23.82 -9.03 -14.72
N THR A 221 -23.50 -9.98 -15.62
CA THR A 221 -22.48 -11.02 -15.39
C THR A 221 -21.06 -10.55 -15.72
N ALA A 222 -20.88 -9.93 -16.89
CA ALA A 222 -19.56 -9.45 -17.36
C ALA A 222 -19.23 -8.03 -16.91
N GLN A 223 -20.22 -7.13 -16.87
CA GLN A 223 -20.10 -5.79 -16.30
C GLN A 223 -21.35 -5.50 -15.49
N LYS A 224 -21.17 -5.31 -14.17
CA LYS A 224 -22.25 -4.88 -13.30
C LYS A 224 -22.62 -3.43 -13.60
N GLY A 225 -23.92 -3.16 -13.70
CA GLY A 225 -24.46 -1.84 -13.98
C GLY A 225 -25.70 -1.54 -13.13
N PHE A 226 -25.91 -0.26 -12.85
CA PHE A 226 -27.09 0.28 -12.20
C PHE A 226 -27.85 1.13 -13.23
N TYR A 227 -28.81 0.49 -13.91
CA TYR A 227 -29.36 1.00 -15.17
C TYR A 227 -30.44 2.07 -14.96
N LEU A 228 -30.81 2.74 -16.06
CA LEU A 228 -31.72 3.90 -16.06
C LEU A 228 -33.05 3.65 -15.35
N ASN A 229 -33.64 2.46 -15.49
CA ASN A 229 -34.88 2.10 -14.80
C ASN A 229 -34.69 2.07 -13.27
N GLN A 230 -33.62 1.43 -12.78
CA GLN A 230 -33.29 1.37 -11.36
C GLN A 230 -33.03 2.78 -10.80
N LEU A 231 -32.23 3.57 -11.54
CA LEU A 231 -31.92 4.96 -11.16
C LEU A 231 -33.18 5.83 -11.12
N SER A 232 -34.08 5.70 -12.10
CA SER A 232 -35.32 6.49 -12.17
C SER A 232 -36.30 6.24 -11.01
N GLU A 233 -36.25 5.04 -10.43
CA GLU A 233 -37.10 4.58 -9.32
C GLU A 233 -36.44 4.82 -7.95
N CYS A 234 -35.24 5.39 -7.87
CA CYS A 234 -34.59 5.68 -6.60
C CYS A 234 -35.38 6.70 -5.77
N ILE A 235 -35.53 6.41 -4.47
CA ILE A 235 -36.15 7.31 -3.51
C ILE A 235 -35.10 8.33 -3.04
N ILE A 236 -35.45 9.61 -3.12
CA ILE A 236 -34.60 10.76 -2.79
C ILE A 236 -35.29 11.55 -1.67
N PRO A 237 -34.57 11.90 -0.59
CA PRO A 237 -35.10 12.82 0.41
C PRO A 237 -34.98 14.23 -0.15
N LEU A 238 -36.10 14.95 -0.25
CA LEU A 238 -36.19 16.29 -0.82
C LEU A 238 -36.34 17.33 0.31
N PRO A 239 -35.30 18.15 0.58
CA PRO A 239 -35.40 19.28 1.50
C PRO A 239 -36.09 20.48 0.85
N PRO A 240 -36.53 21.47 1.64
CA PRO A 240 -36.73 22.85 1.20
C PRO A 240 -35.57 23.35 0.32
N LEU A 241 -35.87 24.15 -0.71
CA LEU A 241 -34.84 24.63 -1.63
C LEU A 241 -33.74 25.44 -0.93
N SER A 242 -34.11 26.32 0.00
CA SER A 242 -33.17 27.08 0.83
C SER A 242 -32.25 26.15 1.62
N GLU A 243 -32.79 25.08 2.20
CA GLU A 243 -32.01 24.11 2.96
C GLU A 243 -31.06 23.31 2.07
N GLN A 244 -31.45 22.94 0.84
CA GLN A 244 -30.54 22.31 -0.13
C GLN A 244 -29.27 23.14 -0.34
N HIS A 245 -29.40 24.47 -0.50
CA HIS A 245 -28.26 25.37 -0.60
C HIS A 245 -27.42 25.40 0.67
N ARG A 246 -28.05 25.45 1.86
CA ARG A 246 -27.33 25.43 3.15
C ARG A 246 -26.57 24.13 3.36
N ILE A 247 -27.15 22.98 3.01
CA ILE A 247 -26.51 21.65 3.08
C ILE A 247 -25.25 21.63 2.20
N VAL A 248 -25.39 22.00 0.93
CA VAL A 248 -24.27 22.00 -0.02
C VAL A 248 -23.16 22.94 0.44
N ALA A 249 -23.50 24.17 0.84
CA ALA A 249 -22.53 25.13 1.36
C ALA A 249 -21.78 24.56 2.57
N LYS A 250 -22.47 23.82 3.45
CA LYS A 250 -21.84 23.19 4.61
C LYS A 250 -20.90 22.04 4.22
N ILE A 251 -21.29 21.21 3.25
CA ILE A 251 -20.42 20.14 2.72
C ILE A 251 -19.15 20.77 2.12
N GLU A 252 -19.30 21.76 1.23
CA GLU A 252 -18.19 22.45 0.59
C GLU A 252 -17.26 23.15 1.58
N GLN A 253 -17.81 23.70 2.68
CA GLN A 253 -17.02 24.23 3.78
C GLN A 253 -16.17 23.16 4.47
N LEU A 254 -16.69 21.94 4.62
CA LEU A 254 -16.02 20.86 5.37
C LEU A 254 -15.02 20.06 4.53
N LEU A 255 -15.22 19.96 3.22
CA LEU A 255 -14.37 19.15 2.33
C LEU A 255 -12.86 19.46 2.44
N PRO A 256 -12.40 20.72 2.44
CA PRO A 256 -10.97 21.03 2.56
C PRO A 256 -10.33 20.53 3.86
N PHE A 257 -11.10 20.50 4.96
CA PHE A 257 -10.61 19.97 6.24
C PHE A 257 -10.49 18.44 6.20
N ILE A 258 -11.39 17.76 5.49
CA ILE A 258 -11.35 16.31 5.29
C ILE A 258 -10.13 15.95 4.43
N GLU A 259 -9.89 16.69 3.35
CA GLU A 259 -8.71 16.48 2.48
C GLU A 259 -7.40 16.69 3.25
N LYS A 260 -7.33 17.73 4.08
CA LYS A 260 -6.17 17.94 4.98
C LYS A 260 -6.01 16.80 5.97
N TYR A 261 -7.11 16.27 6.51
CA TYR A 261 -7.06 15.14 7.43
C TYR A 261 -6.57 13.86 6.72
N GLU A 262 -7.06 13.56 5.52
CA GLU A 262 -6.63 12.43 4.70
C GLU A 262 -5.12 12.49 4.38
N GLN A 263 -4.60 13.67 4.06
CA GLN A 263 -3.17 13.88 3.84
C GLN A 263 -2.34 13.59 5.10
N ALA A 264 -2.78 14.10 6.26
CA ALA A 264 -2.09 13.86 7.53
C ALA A 264 -2.13 12.38 7.94
N GLU A 265 -3.27 11.70 7.73
CA GLU A 265 -3.44 10.27 7.98
C GLU A 265 -2.49 9.44 7.09
N THR A 266 -2.39 9.79 5.80
CA THR A 266 -1.49 9.12 4.85
C THR A 266 -0.01 9.30 5.24
N GLN A 267 0.38 10.52 5.59
CA GLN A 267 1.75 10.81 6.04
C GLN A 267 2.10 10.08 7.33
N LEU A 268 1.20 10.08 8.31
CA LEU A 268 1.39 9.37 9.57
C LEU A 268 1.55 7.87 9.34
N THR A 269 0.72 7.28 8.47
CA THR A 269 0.79 5.87 8.12
C THR A 269 2.13 5.54 7.47
N ALA A 270 2.54 6.31 6.45
CA ALA A 270 3.83 6.11 5.78
C ALA A 270 5.03 6.26 6.74
N LEU A 271 4.96 7.23 7.66
CA LEU A 271 5.99 7.43 8.68
C LEU A 271 6.05 6.25 9.65
N ASN A 272 4.92 5.82 10.19
CA ASN A 272 4.86 4.68 11.11
C ASN A 272 5.36 3.38 10.47
N THR A 273 5.08 3.17 9.17
CA THR A 273 5.58 2.00 8.44
C THR A 273 7.09 2.04 8.21
N SER A 274 7.68 3.21 7.95
CA SER A 274 9.10 3.32 7.56
C SER A 274 10.05 3.64 8.72
N PHE A 275 9.57 4.34 9.75
CA PHE A 275 10.38 4.84 10.86
C PHE A 275 11.10 3.75 11.66
N PRO A 276 10.48 2.61 12.05
CA PRO A 276 11.17 1.58 12.82
C PRO A 276 12.41 1.03 12.11
N GLU A 277 12.31 0.76 10.80
CA GLU A 277 13.43 0.27 10.01
C GLU A 277 14.51 1.34 9.78
N MET A 278 14.12 2.61 9.60
CA MET A 278 15.08 3.73 9.54
C MET A 278 15.84 3.89 10.85
N LEU A 279 15.14 3.83 11.99
CA LEU A 279 15.75 3.94 13.31
C LEU A 279 16.70 2.77 13.58
N LYS A 280 16.28 1.53 13.29
CA LYS A 280 17.13 0.33 13.38
C LYS A 280 18.43 0.49 12.59
N LYS A 281 18.34 0.94 11.34
CA LYS A 281 19.52 1.19 10.49
C LYS A 281 20.42 2.28 11.07
N SER A 282 19.84 3.35 11.60
CA SER A 282 20.60 4.45 12.23
C SER A 282 21.38 3.97 13.45
N ILE A 283 20.73 3.22 14.36
CA ILE A 283 21.36 2.67 15.57
C ILE A 283 22.52 1.73 15.22
N LEU A 284 22.33 0.85 14.24
CA LEU A 284 23.38 -0.06 13.76
C LEU A 284 24.51 0.66 13.02
N GLN A 285 24.25 1.82 12.41
CA GLN A 285 25.29 2.64 11.83
C GLN A 285 26.10 3.37 12.91
N GLU A 286 25.44 3.92 13.92
CA GLU A 286 26.12 4.58 15.05
C GLU A 286 26.95 3.61 15.88
N SER A 287 26.54 2.34 15.97
CA SER A 287 27.30 1.30 16.67
C SER A 287 28.64 0.98 16.03
N VAL A 288 28.77 1.15 14.71
CA VAL A 288 30.02 0.88 13.97
C VAL A 288 30.86 2.15 13.77
N GLN A 289 30.33 3.31 14.15
CA GLN A 289 31.04 4.61 14.11
C GLN A 289 31.56 5.07 15.49
N GLY A 290 31.36 4.27 16.54
CA GLY A 290 31.75 4.62 17.91
C GLY A 290 30.90 5.73 18.55
N LYS A 291 29.66 5.90 18.07
CA LYS A 291 28.73 6.95 18.53
C LYS A 291 27.62 6.42 19.44
N LEU A 292 27.39 5.11 19.46
CA LEU A 292 26.29 4.50 20.23
C LEU A 292 26.53 4.52 21.75
N VAL A 293 27.77 4.42 22.20
CA VAL A 293 28.14 4.39 23.62
C VAL A 293 29.29 5.36 23.92
N PRO A 294 29.42 5.87 25.15
CA PRO A 294 30.55 6.72 25.53
C PRO A 294 31.90 6.00 25.39
N GLN A 295 32.90 6.73 24.90
CA GLN A 295 34.30 6.30 24.87
C GLN A 295 34.89 6.27 26.29
N ASN A 296 35.70 5.25 26.59
CA ASN A 296 36.41 5.14 27.87
C ASN A 296 37.93 5.19 27.65
N PRO A 297 38.65 6.24 28.11
CA PRO A 297 40.09 6.35 27.92
C PRO A 297 40.91 5.29 28.67
N PHE A 298 40.30 4.57 29.62
CA PHE A 298 40.95 3.50 30.36
C PHE A 298 40.78 2.12 29.71
N ASP A 299 40.00 2.02 28.64
CA ASP A 299 39.90 0.77 27.91
C ASP A 299 41.21 0.46 27.17
N GLU A 300 41.57 -0.82 27.13
CA GLU A 300 42.70 -1.28 26.32
C GLU A 300 42.44 -0.96 24.83
N PRO A 301 43.33 -0.23 24.13
CA PRO A 301 43.13 0.13 22.74
C PRO A 301 42.94 -1.09 21.83
N ALA A 302 42.10 -0.95 20.80
CA ALA A 302 41.80 -2.03 19.87
C ALA A 302 43.03 -2.57 19.12
N SER A 303 44.09 -1.76 18.98
CA SER A 303 45.36 -2.16 18.40
C SER A 303 46.01 -3.33 19.16
N VAL A 304 45.95 -3.32 20.49
CA VAL A 304 46.51 -4.39 21.34
C VAL A 304 45.74 -5.69 21.16
N LEU A 305 44.40 -5.61 21.09
CA LEU A 305 43.55 -6.76 20.78
C LEU A 305 43.88 -7.35 19.40
N LEU A 306 44.00 -6.49 18.38
CA LEU A 306 44.35 -6.90 17.02
C LEU A 306 45.73 -7.58 16.95
N GLU A 307 46.71 -7.10 17.69
CA GLU A 307 48.04 -7.72 17.79
C GLU A 307 47.97 -9.13 18.38
N ARG A 308 47.19 -9.35 19.45
CA ARG A 308 46.99 -10.69 20.03
C ARG A 308 46.37 -11.65 19.02
N ILE A 309 45.35 -11.19 18.28
CA ILE A 309 44.68 -12.00 17.26
C ILE A 309 45.65 -12.36 16.13
N ARG A 310 46.46 -11.39 15.66
CA ARG A 310 47.49 -11.62 14.64
C ARG A 310 48.56 -12.61 15.11
N ALA A 311 49.01 -12.52 16.36
CA ALA A 311 49.97 -13.47 16.93
C ALA A 311 49.40 -14.89 16.96
N LYS A 312 48.14 -15.06 17.41
CA LYS A 312 47.43 -16.35 17.38
C LYS A 312 47.31 -16.91 15.97
N LYS A 313 46.99 -16.06 14.98
CA LYS A 313 46.93 -16.45 13.57
C LYS A 313 48.29 -16.95 13.07
N GLN A 314 49.37 -16.23 13.38
CA GLN A 314 50.73 -16.62 13.00
C GLN A 314 51.14 -17.95 13.61
N GLU A 315 50.76 -18.21 14.87
CA GLU A 315 51.01 -19.49 15.53
C GLU A 315 50.31 -20.65 14.80
N LEU A 316 49.03 -20.47 14.44
CA LEU A 316 48.27 -21.47 13.68
C LEU A 316 48.86 -21.72 12.28
N ILE A 317 49.44 -20.70 11.65
CA ILE A 317 50.19 -20.84 10.38
C ILE A 317 51.48 -21.64 10.61
N LYS A 318 52.24 -21.35 11.68
CA LYS A 318 53.47 -22.09 12.03
C LYS A 318 53.17 -23.56 12.33
N GLN A 319 52.03 -23.86 12.94
CA GLN A 319 51.55 -25.22 13.20
C GLN A 319 51.00 -25.92 11.94
N GLY A 320 50.95 -25.25 10.78
CA GLY A 320 50.40 -25.81 9.54
C GLY A 320 48.89 -26.00 9.52
N LYS A 321 48.16 -25.52 10.55
CA LYS A 321 46.70 -25.61 10.66
C LYS A 321 45.99 -24.65 9.71
N ILE A 322 46.66 -23.56 9.30
CA ILE A 322 46.15 -22.58 8.35
C ILE A 322 47.21 -22.31 7.30
N LYS A 323 46.80 -22.19 6.03
CA LYS A 323 47.70 -21.79 4.95
C LYS A 323 48.11 -20.34 5.12
N LYS A 324 49.40 -20.05 4.90
CA LYS A 324 49.91 -18.67 4.85
C LYS A 324 49.25 -17.94 3.68
N ASP A 325 48.70 -16.76 3.94
CA ASP A 325 48.20 -15.88 2.89
C ASP A 325 49.39 -15.41 2.02
N LYS A 326 49.18 -15.35 0.70
CA LYS A 326 50.22 -14.92 -0.24
C LYS A 326 50.43 -13.40 -0.22
N HIS A 327 49.49 -12.66 0.34
CA HIS A 327 49.55 -11.21 0.48
C HIS A 327 49.53 -10.82 1.96
N GLU A 328 50.56 -10.10 2.41
CA GLU A 328 50.55 -9.50 3.75
C GLU A 328 49.46 -8.42 3.85
N SER A 329 48.92 -8.23 5.05
CA SER A 329 47.95 -7.18 5.34
C SER A 329 48.58 -5.82 5.04
N ALA A 330 48.22 -5.23 3.90
CA ALA A 330 48.65 -3.89 3.52
C ALA A 330 48.19 -2.86 4.55
N ILE A 331 49.01 -1.83 4.80
CA ILE A 331 48.66 -0.68 5.63
C ILE A 331 47.37 -0.05 5.07
N ILE A 332 46.36 0.10 5.92
CA ILE A 332 45.11 0.78 5.57
C ILE A 332 45.40 2.28 5.63
N THR A 333 45.33 2.94 4.48
CA THR A 333 45.61 4.37 4.33
C THR A 333 44.34 5.19 4.50
N ARG A 334 44.48 6.47 4.90
CA ARG A 334 43.35 7.35 5.23
C ARG A 334 42.40 7.59 4.05
N ASP A 335 42.86 7.47 2.81
CA ASP A 335 42.04 7.55 1.60
C ASP A 335 41.12 6.32 1.40
N LYS A 336 41.32 5.24 2.16
CA LYS A 336 40.59 3.97 2.01
C LYS A 336 39.62 3.68 3.14
N ILE A 337 39.55 4.53 4.17
CA ILE A 337 38.61 4.36 5.27
C ILE A 337 37.27 5.02 4.93
N PRO A 338 36.12 4.37 5.21
CA PRO A 338 34.80 4.92 4.85
C PRO A 338 34.39 6.17 5.66
N TYR A 339 34.82 6.25 6.92
CA TYR A 339 34.53 7.34 7.85
C TYR A 339 35.56 7.38 8.98
N GLU A 340 35.55 8.49 9.74
CA GLU A 340 36.36 8.64 10.95
C GLU A 340 35.80 7.79 12.10
N ILE A 341 36.71 7.21 12.88
CA ILE A 341 36.43 6.36 14.05
C ILE A 341 37.19 6.94 15.26
N PRO A 342 36.81 6.61 16.51
CA PRO A 342 37.54 7.04 17.70
C PRO A 342 39.01 6.60 17.69
N ASP A 343 39.90 7.39 18.32
CA ASP A 343 41.34 7.10 18.37
C ASP A 343 41.68 5.76 19.07
N SER A 344 40.81 5.28 19.94
CA SER A 344 40.93 3.98 20.62
C SER A 344 40.61 2.79 19.70
N TRP A 345 39.99 3.03 18.54
CA TRP A 345 39.60 2.02 17.56
C TRP A 345 40.67 1.85 16.48
N VAL A 346 40.60 0.74 15.75
CA VAL A 346 41.49 0.50 14.60
C VAL A 346 40.71 -0.09 13.44
N TRP A 347 41.00 0.36 12.22
CA TRP A 347 40.54 -0.33 11.01
C TRP A 347 41.39 -1.58 10.77
N CYS A 348 40.74 -2.72 10.56
CA CYS A 348 41.40 -3.95 10.13
C CYS A 348 40.57 -4.65 9.04
N LYS A 349 41.15 -5.65 8.37
CA LYS A 349 40.40 -6.48 7.43
C LYS A 349 39.66 -7.59 8.18
N LEU A 350 38.52 -8.05 7.67
CA LEU A 350 37.87 -9.24 8.23
C LEU A 350 38.82 -10.46 8.21
N SER A 351 39.68 -10.56 7.20
CA SER A 351 40.70 -11.61 7.13
C SER A 351 41.78 -11.49 8.22
N ASP A 352 41.94 -10.35 8.89
CA ASP A 352 42.80 -10.24 10.08
C ASP A 352 42.16 -10.91 11.30
N LEU A 353 40.82 -10.91 11.38
CA LEU A 353 40.03 -11.39 12.52
C LEU A 353 39.55 -12.84 12.38
N ALA A 354 39.44 -13.33 11.15
CA ALA A 354 38.81 -14.62 10.84
C ALA A 354 39.58 -15.45 9.81
N ILE A 355 39.37 -16.76 9.87
CA ILE A 355 39.71 -17.71 8.82
C ILE A 355 38.49 -17.81 7.89
N LEU A 356 38.73 -17.66 6.59
CA LEU A 356 37.68 -17.76 5.58
C LEU A 356 37.79 -19.07 4.81
N GLU A 357 36.75 -19.88 4.86
CA GLU A 357 36.74 -21.22 4.26
C GLU A 357 35.53 -21.37 3.32
N ASN A 358 35.80 -21.61 2.04
CA ASN A 358 34.74 -21.80 1.05
C ASN A 358 34.13 -23.20 1.16
N GLY A 359 32.84 -23.34 0.86
CA GLY A 359 32.24 -24.65 0.64
C GLY A 359 32.96 -25.44 -0.46
N ASP A 360 32.97 -26.77 -0.33
CA ASP A 360 33.63 -27.66 -1.30
C ASP A 360 33.02 -27.53 -2.70
N ARG A 361 33.87 -27.66 -3.73
CA ARG A 361 33.50 -27.62 -5.16
C ARG A 361 34.21 -28.70 -5.97
N SER A 362 34.77 -29.69 -5.28
CA SER A 362 35.43 -30.82 -5.88
C SER A 362 34.43 -31.76 -6.55
N SER A 363 34.93 -32.73 -7.31
CA SER A 363 34.12 -33.81 -7.87
C SER A 363 33.46 -34.69 -6.81
N LYS A 364 33.86 -34.58 -5.54
CA LYS A 364 33.29 -35.33 -4.41
C LYS A 364 32.10 -34.63 -3.76
N TYR A 365 31.72 -33.45 -4.22
CA TYR A 365 30.63 -32.66 -3.65
C TYR A 365 29.33 -33.48 -3.53
N PRO A 366 28.58 -33.41 -2.41
CA PRO A 366 27.37 -34.20 -2.22
C PRO A 366 26.30 -33.92 -3.28
N VAL A 367 25.78 -34.98 -3.89
CA VAL A 367 24.62 -34.95 -4.79
C VAL A 367 23.43 -35.67 -4.17
N GLU A 368 22.28 -35.65 -4.85
CA GLU A 368 21.03 -36.21 -4.31
C GLU A 368 21.13 -37.70 -3.92
N ALA A 369 21.91 -38.47 -4.66
CA ALA A 369 22.17 -39.89 -4.35
C ALA A 369 23.05 -40.10 -3.10
N ASP A 370 23.76 -39.08 -2.62
CA ASP A 370 24.57 -39.16 -1.39
C ASP A 370 23.75 -38.84 -0.13
N TYR A 371 22.51 -38.39 -0.27
CA TYR A 371 21.69 -38.00 0.88
C TYR A 371 21.17 -39.21 1.64
N VAL A 372 21.23 -39.12 2.96
CA VAL A 372 20.73 -40.13 3.89
C VAL A 372 19.64 -39.53 4.77
N GLU A 373 18.83 -40.39 5.40
CA GLU A 373 17.76 -39.93 6.31
C GLU A 373 18.32 -39.35 7.62
N ILE A 374 19.42 -39.94 8.12
CA ILE A 374 20.07 -39.54 9.38
C ILE A 374 21.58 -39.54 9.15
N GLY A 375 22.25 -38.45 9.53
CA GLY A 375 23.69 -38.30 9.37
C GLY A 375 24.18 -36.91 9.77
N ILE A 376 25.22 -36.44 9.09
CA ILE A 376 25.78 -35.10 9.29
C ILE A 376 24.92 -34.06 8.54
N PRO A 377 24.48 -32.97 9.20
CA PRO A 377 23.72 -31.92 8.55
C PRO A 377 24.46 -31.30 7.37
N PHE A 378 23.78 -31.20 6.22
CA PHE A 378 24.25 -30.55 5.02
C PHE A 378 23.39 -29.30 4.74
N PHE A 379 23.95 -28.15 5.08
CA PHE A 379 23.29 -26.86 5.04
C PHE A 379 23.40 -26.17 3.67
N GLY A 380 22.26 -25.72 3.17
CA GLY A 380 22.12 -24.84 2.01
C GLY A 380 21.46 -23.51 2.37
N ALA A 381 21.32 -22.62 1.38
CA ALA A 381 20.87 -21.25 1.64
C ALA A 381 19.46 -21.15 2.26
N LYS A 382 18.62 -22.16 2.02
CA LYS A 382 17.28 -22.31 2.60
C LYS A 382 17.31 -22.55 4.11
N ASP A 383 18.42 -23.02 4.65
CA ASP A 383 18.56 -23.42 6.06
C ASP A 383 19.07 -22.25 6.93
N ILE A 384 19.18 -21.03 6.38
CA ILE A 384 19.46 -19.81 7.14
C ILE A 384 18.14 -19.21 7.61
N ASP A 385 17.86 -19.30 8.91
CA ASP A 385 16.67 -18.75 9.56
C ASP A 385 17.04 -17.65 10.56
N GLY A 386 16.61 -16.41 10.28
CA GLY A 386 17.06 -15.24 11.01
C GLY A 386 18.59 -15.15 11.06
N ASP A 387 19.13 -15.18 12.29
CA ASP A 387 20.56 -15.09 12.60
C ASP A 387 21.23 -16.47 12.85
N MET A 388 20.49 -17.58 12.67
CA MET A 388 20.96 -18.94 13.02
C MET A 388 20.83 -19.92 11.86
N MET A 389 21.66 -20.95 11.86
CA MET A 389 21.49 -22.11 10.99
C MET A 389 20.38 -23.01 11.54
N SER A 390 19.34 -23.23 10.75
CA SER A 390 18.20 -24.07 11.11
C SER A 390 18.47 -25.53 10.78
N PHE A 391 18.23 -26.40 11.75
CA PHE A 391 18.26 -27.85 11.57
C PHE A 391 16.92 -28.40 11.01
N GLN A 392 15.91 -27.54 10.84
CA GLN A 392 14.60 -27.96 10.37
C GLN A 392 14.64 -28.31 8.88
N ASN A 393 14.31 -29.56 8.54
CA ASN A 393 14.31 -30.07 7.16
C ASN A 393 15.67 -29.94 6.45
N VAL A 394 16.76 -29.93 7.22
CA VAL A 394 18.12 -29.98 6.69
C VAL A 394 18.35 -31.35 6.03
N ARG A 395 19.18 -31.37 4.98
CA ARG A 395 19.58 -32.63 4.35
C ARG A 395 20.69 -33.26 5.18
N PHE A 396 20.87 -34.57 5.07
CA PHE A 396 21.97 -35.25 5.73
C PHE A 396 22.87 -35.99 4.74
N ILE A 397 24.14 -36.08 5.08
CA ILE A 397 25.13 -36.92 4.40
C ILE A 397 25.71 -37.92 5.40
N SER A 398 26.20 -39.06 4.92
CA SER A 398 26.84 -40.05 5.78
C SER A 398 28.18 -39.53 6.35
N GLN A 399 28.62 -40.12 7.48
CA GLN A 399 29.95 -39.82 8.05
C GLN A 399 31.07 -40.09 7.03
N GLN A 400 30.98 -41.21 6.32
CA GLN A 400 31.94 -41.55 5.26
C GLN A 400 32.02 -40.45 4.20
N LYS A 401 30.87 -39.95 3.73
CA LYS A 401 30.83 -38.87 2.75
C LYS A 401 31.46 -37.59 3.30
N TYR A 402 31.14 -37.25 4.55
CA TYR A 402 31.72 -36.09 5.23
C TYR A 402 33.26 -36.18 5.35
N ASP A 403 33.79 -37.38 5.64
CA ASP A 403 35.23 -37.60 5.79
C ASP A 403 35.99 -37.45 4.46
N GLU A 404 35.33 -37.74 3.33
CA GLU A 404 35.90 -37.56 1.98
C GLU A 404 36.04 -36.09 1.54
N LEU A 405 35.28 -35.19 2.18
CA LEU A 405 35.21 -33.76 1.84
C LEU A 405 36.34 -32.98 2.51
N GLY A 406 36.87 -31.99 1.79
CA GLY A 406 37.99 -31.17 2.25
C GLY A 406 37.54 -29.95 3.06
N ASN A 407 36.89 -29.00 2.39
CA ASN A 407 36.48 -27.71 2.96
C ASN A 407 34.97 -27.65 3.20
N GLY A 408 34.52 -26.72 4.03
CA GLY A 408 33.09 -26.49 4.31
C GLY A 408 32.62 -27.18 5.59
N LYS A 409 33.55 -27.66 6.43
CA LYS A 409 33.26 -28.33 7.69
C LYS A 409 33.07 -27.29 8.80
N LEU A 410 31.90 -27.28 9.41
CA LEU A 410 31.52 -26.33 10.45
C LEU A 410 32.10 -26.72 11.80
N VAL A 411 32.37 -25.71 12.62
CA VAL A 411 32.61 -25.87 14.06
C VAL A 411 31.74 -24.88 14.82
N ASP A 412 31.47 -25.20 16.09
CA ASP A 412 30.67 -24.34 16.96
C ASP A 412 31.15 -22.88 16.97
N GLY A 413 30.23 -21.97 16.69
CA GLY A 413 30.45 -20.53 16.64
C GLY A 413 30.90 -19.98 15.28
N ASP A 414 30.98 -20.81 14.24
CA ASP A 414 31.22 -20.34 12.88
C ASP A 414 30.08 -19.42 12.40
N ILE A 415 30.45 -18.34 11.71
CA ILE A 415 29.49 -17.49 10.99
C ILE A 415 29.49 -17.93 9.52
N ILE A 416 28.31 -18.23 8.98
CA ILE A 416 28.10 -18.64 7.59
C ILE A 416 27.62 -17.40 6.83
N CYS A 417 28.23 -17.10 5.68
CA CYS A 417 27.81 -16.01 4.79
C CYS A 417 27.44 -16.56 3.41
N LEU A 418 26.32 -16.12 2.85
CA LEU A 418 25.94 -16.41 1.47
C LEU A 418 26.79 -15.59 0.49
N LEU A 419 27.41 -16.26 -0.49
CA LEU A 419 28.15 -15.61 -1.56
C LEU A 419 27.40 -15.59 -2.90
N ARG A 420 26.26 -16.29 -2.99
CA ARG A 420 25.38 -16.32 -4.18
C ARG A 420 23.91 -16.26 -3.80
N GLY A 421 23.08 -15.72 -4.69
CA GLY A 421 21.64 -15.55 -4.44
C GLY A 421 21.41 -14.38 -3.48
N SER A 422 21.02 -14.66 -2.23
CA SER A 422 20.86 -13.66 -1.16
C SER A 422 22.23 -13.28 -0.56
N VAL A 423 23.11 -12.74 -1.40
CA VAL A 423 24.50 -12.41 -1.08
C VAL A 423 24.59 -11.54 0.17
N GLY A 424 25.51 -11.88 1.07
CA GLY A 424 25.77 -11.13 2.30
C GLY A 424 24.88 -11.52 3.49
N LYS A 425 23.84 -12.35 3.29
CA LYS A 425 23.08 -12.88 4.44
C LYS A 425 24.00 -13.75 5.30
N THR A 426 23.97 -13.55 6.61
CA THR A 426 24.79 -14.28 7.57
C THR A 426 23.95 -15.04 8.60
N ALA A 427 24.48 -16.16 9.11
CA ALA A 427 23.93 -16.87 10.26
C ALA A 427 25.03 -17.57 11.08
N LYS A 428 24.77 -17.81 12.35
CA LYS A 428 25.64 -18.58 13.25
C LYS A 428 25.31 -20.07 13.16
N PHE A 429 26.33 -20.91 13.11
CA PHE A 429 26.20 -22.32 13.47
C PHE A 429 26.51 -22.52 14.95
N GLU A 430 25.59 -23.18 15.64
CA GLU A 430 25.71 -23.53 17.06
C GLU A 430 25.55 -25.05 17.18
N ALA A 431 26.59 -25.68 17.73
CA ALA A 431 26.56 -27.11 17.98
C ALA A 431 25.55 -27.41 19.12
N ASN A 432 24.92 -28.57 19.04
CA ASN A 432 24.00 -29.05 20.08
C ASN A 432 24.26 -30.53 20.39
N GLU A 433 23.51 -31.09 21.33
CA GLU A 433 23.68 -32.50 21.75
C GLU A 433 23.52 -33.51 20.61
N GLN A 434 22.72 -33.17 19.59
CA GLN A 434 22.46 -34.04 18.45
C GLN A 434 23.48 -33.86 17.33
N PHE A 435 23.99 -32.64 17.14
CA PHE A 435 24.86 -32.28 16.03
C PHE A 435 26.03 -31.41 16.54
N ASP A 436 27.21 -32.02 16.62
CA ASP A 436 28.45 -31.35 17.00
C ASP A 436 29.15 -30.66 15.80
N THR A 437 28.73 -30.99 14.57
CA THR A 437 29.25 -30.46 13.32
C THR A 437 28.19 -30.39 12.22
N GLY A 438 28.56 -29.79 11.10
CA GLY A 438 27.79 -29.78 9.86
C GLY A 438 28.66 -29.44 8.66
N PHE A 439 28.04 -29.43 7.49
CA PHE A 439 28.70 -29.14 6.22
C PHE A 439 27.94 -28.08 5.43
N ILE A 440 28.62 -27.09 4.86
CA ILE A 440 27.98 -26.04 4.04
C ILE A 440 28.04 -26.34 2.55
N CYS A 441 27.05 -25.83 1.81
CA CYS A 441 27.04 -25.92 0.34
C CYS A 441 28.07 -24.98 -0.31
N ALA A 442 28.39 -25.24 -1.59
CA ALA A 442 29.39 -24.51 -2.38
C ALA A 442 29.16 -22.99 -2.53
N GLN A 443 27.94 -22.53 -2.23
CA GLN A 443 27.49 -21.14 -2.36
C GLN A 443 27.72 -20.31 -1.09
N MET A 444 28.22 -20.94 -0.03
CA MET A 444 28.44 -20.36 1.28
C MET A 444 29.93 -20.19 1.58
N LEU A 445 30.21 -19.34 2.56
CA LEU A 445 31.52 -19.09 3.14
C LEU A 445 31.42 -19.25 4.65
N ILE A 446 32.34 -20.00 5.24
CA ILE A 446 32.56 -20.01 6.68
C ILE A 446 33.51 -18.85 7.02
N ILE A 447 33.11 -18.08 8.02
CA ILE A 447 33.87 -17.02 8.68
C ILE A 447 34.11 -17.50 10.12
N ARG A 448 35.29 -18.06 10.35
CA ARG A 448 35.70 -18.63 11.64
C ARG A 448 36.55 -17.62 12.40
N LEU A 449 35.96 -16.97 13.39
CA LEU A 449 36.66 -15.96 14.20
C LEU A 449 37.83 -16.59 14.97
N LEU A 450 38.97 -15.91 14.94
CA LEU A 450 40.16 -16.33 15.69
C LEU A 450 40.01 -16.07 17.20
N ASP A 451 39.15 -15.13 17.57
CA ASP A 451 38.74 -14.85 18.94
C ASP A 451 37.21 -14.83 19.02
N LYS A 452 36.63 -15.77 19.76
CA LYS A 452 35.18 -15.94 19.90
C LYS A 452 34.52 -14.74 20.61
N SER A 453 35.28 -13.96 21.39
CA SER A 453 34.74 -12.77 22.08
C SER A 453 34.26 -11.68 21.12
N LEU A 454 34.75 -11.66 19.88
CA LEU A 454 34.33 -10.72 18.84
C LEU A 454 32.94 -11.00 18.26
N PHE A 455 32.37 -12.17 18.54
CA PHE A 455 31.17 -12.67 17.86
C PHE A 455 29.99 -11.69 17.92
N GLY A 456 29.68 -11.14 19.09
CA GLY A 456 28.55 -10.22 19.26
C GLY A 456 28.70 -8.95 18.42
N TYR A 457 29.91 -8.38 18.42
CA TYR A 457 30.19 -7.16 17.66
C TYR A 457 30.19 -7.41 16.15
N ILE A 458 30.85 -8.48 15.68
CA ILE A 458 30.90 -8.84 14.25
C ILE A 458 29.51 -9.18 13.72
N SER A 459 28.70 -9.92 14.49
CA SER A 459 27.30 -10.20 14.14
C SER A 459 26.46 -8.94 14.04
N SER A 460 26.71 -7.94 14.92
CA SER A 460 26.05 -6.64 14.85
C SER A 460 26.51 -5.83 13.64
N TYR A 461 27.81 -5.85 13.32
CA TYR A 461 28.38 -5.19 12.15
C TYR A 461 27.78 -5.72 10.84
N PHE A 462 27.57 -7.03 10.71
CA PHE A 462 26.92 -7.62 9.53
C PHE A 462 25.44 -7.26 9.36
N LYS A 463 24.84 -6.56 10.34
CA LYS A 463 23.49 -6.00 10.22
C LYS A 463 23.51 -4.50 9.90
N SER A 464 24.68 -3.87 9.92
CA SER A 464 24.82 -2.42 9.72
C SER A 464 24.61 -2.00 8.25
N PRO A 465 24.17 -0.76 8.02
CA PRO A 465 24.14 -0.19 6.66
C PRO A 465 25.51 -0.17 6.00
N ASP A 466 26.59 0.04 6.77
CA ASP A 466 27.97 0.00 6.28
C ASP A 466 28.30 -1.33 5.59
N TYR A 467 28.04 -2.45 6.28
CA TYR A 467 28.20 -3.78 5.70
C TYR A 467 27.33 -3.99 4.47
N THR A 468 26.04 -3.63 4.57
CA THR A 468 25.07 -3.83 3.48
C THR A 468 25.50 -3.08 2.23
N ASN A 469 25.94 -1.82 2.38
CA ASN A 469 26.43 -0.99 1.28
C ASN A 469 27.73 -1.54 0.69
N TYR A 470 28.64 -2.05 1.53
CA TYR A 470 29.85 -2.70 1.04
C TYR A 470 29.52 -3.92 0.19
N VAL A 471 28.68 -4.84 0.69
CA VAL A 471 28.27 -6.03 -0.06
C VAL A 471 27.65 -5.65 -1.40
N GLU A 472 26.71 -4.69 -1.41
CA GLU A 472 26.07 -4.22 -2.65
C GLU A 472 27.08 -3.64 -3.65
N SER A 473 28.09 -2.91 -3.17
CA SER A 473 29.16 -2.37 -4.03
C SER A 473 30.05 -3.44 -4.68
N LYS A 474 30.07 -4.65 -4.12
CA LYS A 474 30.91 -5.79 -4.58
C LYS A 474 30.13 -6.86 -5.33
N VAL A 475 28.80 -6.84 -5.25
CA VAL A 475 27.96 -7.81 -5.94
C VAL A 475 28.08 -7.61 -7.45
N THR A 476 28.27 -8.72 -8.15
CA THR A 476 28.32 -8.78 -9.62
C THR A 476 27.26 -9.75 -10.15
N GLY A 477 26.89 -9.59 -11.43
CA GLY A 477 25.93 -10.46 -12.11
C GLY A 477 24.46 -10.06 -11.88
N THR A 478 23.72 -9.81 -12.96
CA THR A 478 22.31 -9.40 -12.92
C THR A 478 21.35 -10.59 -12.75
N ALA A 479 21.64 -11.73 -13.39
CA ALA A 479 20.81 -12.93 -13.31
C ALA A 479 21.13 -13.82 -12.09
N VAL A 480 22.40 -13.91 -11.70
CA VAL A 480 22.85 -14.60 -10.48
C VAL A 480 23.80 -13.67 -9.75
N ARG A 481 23.28 -13.04 -8.70
CA ARG A 481 24.05 -12.16 -7.81
C ARG A 481 25.14 -12.98 -7.12
N GLN A 482 26.37 -12.50 -7.16
CA GLN A 482 27.50 -13.16 -6.52
C GLN A 482 28.57 -12.19 -6.02
N MET A 483 29.25 -12.57 -4.93
CA MET A 483 30.41 -11.88 -4.37
C MET A 483 31.56 -12.88 -4.16
N PRO A 484 32.80 -12.58 -4.62
CA PRO A 484 33.95 -13.41 -4.33
C PRO A 484 34.31 -13.43 -2.83
N ALA A 485 34.72 -14.58 -2.30
CA ALA A 485 35.17 -14.70 -0.90
C ALA A 485 36.34 -13.76 -0.55
N LYS A 486 37.17 -13.42 -1.54
CA LYS A 486 38.26 -12.44 -1.39
C LYS A 486 37.73 -11.06 -1.02
N GLU A 487 36.60 -10.62 -1.58
CA GLU A 487 36.00 -9.33 -1.23
C GLU A 487 35.45 -9.34 0.20
N MET A 488 34.92 -10.48 0.67
CA MET A 488 34.53 -10.64 2.07
C MET A 488 35.75 -10.55 3.00
N GLY A 489 36.89 -11.14 2.63
CA GLY A 489 38.13 -11.00 3.39
C GLY A 489 38.71 -9.58 3.39
N ASN A 490 38.47 -8.80 2.34
CA ASN A 490 38.91 -7.41 2.23
C ASN A 490 38.00 -6.42 2.95
N LEU A 491 36.82 -6.84 3.41
CA LEU A 491 35.88 -6.02 4.17
C LEU A 491 36.62 -5.36 5.34
N LEU A 492 36.56 -4.03 5.38
CA LEU A 492 37.13 -3.27 6.48
C LEU A 492 36.18 -3.33 7.67
N ILE A 493 36.73 -3.62 8.84
CA ILE A 493 36.01 -3.68 10.12
C ILE A 493 36.58 -2.57 11.01
N PRO A 494 35.73 -1.66 11.53
CA PRO A 494 36.14 -0.72 12.55
C PRO A 494 36.16 -1.47 13.89
N LEU A 495 37.32 -1.89 14.36
CA LEU A 495 37.46 -2.70 15.57
C LEU A 495 37.55 -1.79 16.82
N PRO A 496 36.61 -1.87 17.78
CA PRO A 496 36.68 -1.17 19.07
C PRO A 496 37.54 -1.94 20.08
N PRO A 497 37.93 -1.30 21.20
CA PRO A 497 38.33 -2.01 22.42
C PRO A 497 37.34 -3.12 22.80
N LEU A 498 37.83 -4.26 23.30
CA LEU A 498 36.97 -5.40 23.63
C LEU A 498 35.89 -5.05 24.66
N ALA A 499 36.25 -4.25 25.67
CA ALA A 499 35.29 -3.78 26.67
C ALA A 499 34.18 -2.92 26.05
N GLU A 500 34.52 -2.10 25.06
CA GLU A 500 33.56 -1.27 24.33
C GLU A 500 32.67 -2.10 23.40
N GLN A 501 33.22 -3.13 22.74
CA GLN A 501 32.42 -4.08 21.94
C GLN A 501 31.27 -4.68 22.78
N HIS A 502 31.54 -5.13 24.01
CA HIS A 502 30.50 -5.64 24.90
C HIS A 502 29.46 -4.57 25.26
N ARG A 503 29.88 -3.33 25.53
CA ARG A 503 28.95 -2.23 25.82
C ARG A 503 28.07 -1.88 24.61
N ILE A 504 28.63 -1.90 23.40
CA ILE A 504 27.90 -1.68 22.15
C ILE A 504 26.84 -2.77 21.96
N VAL A 505 27.22 -4.05 22.07
CA VAL A 505 26.30 -5.18 21.88
C VAL A 505 25.19 -5.14 22.91
N ALA A 506 25.52 -4.93 24.19
CA ALA A 506 24.51 -4.80 25.25
C ALA A 506 23.53 -3.65 24.96
N LYS A 507 24.01 -2.53 24.42
CA LYS A 507 23.14 -1.39 24.08
C LYS A 507 22.23 -1.69 22.89
N ILE A 508 22.73 -2.41 21.88
CA ILE A 508 21.91 -2.87 20.76
C ILE A 508 20.82 -3.83 21.26
N GLU A 509 21.17 -4.82 22.07
CA GLU A 509 20.23 -5.79 22.65
C GLU A 509 19.17 -5.13 23.55
N GLU A 510 19.52 -4.03 24.22
CA GLU A 510 18.57 -3.21 24.98
C GLU A 510 17.56 -2.48 24.07
N ILE A 511 18.03 -1.86 22.98
CA ILE A 511 17.20 -0.97 22.13
C ILE A 511 16.36 -1.76 21.10
N MET A 512 16.89 -2.84 20.52
CA MET A 512 16.24 -3.54 19.40
C MET A 512 14.81 -4.01 19.72
N PRO A 513 14.52 -4.61 20.89
CA PRO A 513 13.15 -5.02 21.24
C PRO A 513 12.20 -3.81 21.40
N MET A 514 12.72 -2.63 21.77
CA MET A 514 11.91 -1.41 21.84
C MET A 514 11.49 -0.94 20.46
N ILE A 515 12.38 -1.07 19.45
CA ILE A 515 12.08 -0.75 18.06
C ILE A 515 11.05 -1.74 17.49
N GLU A 516 11.18 -3.05 17.76
CA GLU A 516 10.25 -4.06 17.27
C GLU A 516 8.81 -3.83 17.76
N ARG A 517 8.64 -3.31 18.98
CA ARG A 517 7.32 -2.92 19.52
C ARG A 517 6.68 -1.75 18.77
N LEU A 518 7.46 -0.92 18.06
CA LEU A 518 6.92 0.15 17.22
C LEU A 518 6.30 -0.39 15.93
N THR A 519 6.75 -1.57 15.46
CA THR A 519 6.24 -2.22 14.24
C THR A 519 4.91 -2.96 14.46
N LEU A 520 4.54 -3.26 15.71
CA LEU A 520 3.33 -3.99 16.07
C LEU A 520 2.10 -3.08 16.34
N ARG A 521 2.22 -1.77 16.12
CA ARG A 521 1.15 -0.77 16.27
C ARG A 521 0.72 -0.26 14.91
#